data_AF-A0A529XPB7-F1
#
_entry.id   AF-A0A529XPB7-F1
#
_cell.length_a   1.000
_cell.length_b   1.000
_cell.length_c   1.000
_cell.angle_alpha   90.00
_cell.angle_beta   90.00
_cell.angle_gamma   90.00
#
_symmetry.space_group_name_H-M   'P 1'
#
loop_
_entity.id
_entity.type
_entity.pdbx_description
1 polymer ?
#
loop_
_entity_poly.entity_id
_entity_poly.type
_entity_poly.pdbx_seq_one_letter_code
_entity_poly.pdbx_strand_id
1 'polypeptide(L)'
;PYDSQDPHSKRLYKATDYGSFDITPEQIRRSRRGYFANISYLDDKLGDLLSVLERTRMLDNTIVLFCSDHGDMLGERGLWFKMCFYEGAARVPLMMAGKD
;
A
#
# COMPACT_ATOMS: atom_id res chain seq x y z
N PRO A 1 7.12 -21.42 -1.24
CA PRO A 1 7.16 -21.16 -2.69
C PRO A 1 8.51 -20.65 -3.24
N TYR A 2 9.58 -20.60 -2.44
CA TYR A 2 10.86 -20.01 -2.85
C TYR A 2 11.45 -20.62 -4.13
N ASP A 3 11.45 -21.95 -4.26
CA ASP A 3 12.11 -22.63 -5.39
C ASP A 3 11.45 -22.36 -6.74
N SER A 4 10.14 -22.09 -6.73
CA SER A 4 9.35 -21.76 -7.93
C SER A 4 9.43 -20.29 -8.35
N GLN A 5 10.16 -19.44 -7.62
CA GLN A 5 10.31 -18.03 -7.94
C GLN A 5 11.42 -17.77 -8.97
N ASP A 6 11.31 -16.66 -9.70
CA ASP A 6 12.37 -16.14 -10.56
C ASP A 6 13.58 -15.63 -9.75
N PRO A 7 14.76 -15.39 -10.38
CA PRO A 7 15.96 -14.97 -9.66
C PRO A 7 15.81 -13.69 -8.84
N HIS A 8 15.04 -12.70 -9.33
CA HIS A 8 14.85 -11.44 -8.61
C HIS A 8 13.96 -11.62 -7.39
N SER A 9 12.88 -12.38 -7.52
CA SER A 9 12.02 -12.74 -6.38
C SER A 9 12.79 -13.55 -5.32
N LYS A 10 13.65 -14.50 -5.73
CA LYS A 10 14.53 -15.22 -4.79
C LYS A 10 15.48 -14.28 -4.05
N ARG A 11 16.04 -13.28 -4.74
CA ARG A 11 16.85 -12.23 -4.11
C ARG A 11 16.06 -11.45 -3.05
N LEU A 12 14.80 -11.11 -3.34
CA LEU A 12 13.94 -10.38 -2.38
C LEU A 12 13.63 -11.21 -1.13
N TYR A 13 13.32 -12.51 -1.29
CA TYR A 13 13.15 -13.43 -0.15
C TYR A 13 14.35 -13.43 0.80
N LYS A 14 15.56 -13.44 0.23
CA LYS A 14 16.80 -13.36 1.02
C LYS A 14 16.99 -11.98 1.65
N ALA A 15 16.69 -10.91 0.91
CA ALA A 15 16.86 -9.55 1.38
C ALA A 15 15.92 -9.20 2.55
N THR A 16 14.77 -9.84 2.64
CA THR A 16 13.83 -9.69 3.77
C THR A 16 14.01 -10.74 4.86
N ASP A 17 15.09 -11.54 4.78
CA ASP A 17 15.38 -12.64 5.72
C ASP A 17 14.18 -13.61 5.90
N TYR A 18 13.36 -13.77 4.86
CA TYR A 18 12.08 -14.49 4.96
C TYR A 18 12.25 -15.93 5.45
N GLY A 19 13.34 -16.59 5.02
CA GLY A 19 13.62 -17.99 5.35
C GLY A 19 13.99 -18.23 6.82
N SER A 20 14.33 -17.19 7.58
CA SER A 20 14.69 -17.30 8.99
C SER A 20 13.48 -17.31 9.93
N PHE A 21 12.27 -17.14 9.40
CA PHE A 21 11.04 -17.09 10.18
C PHE A 21 9.99 -18.09 9.66
N ASP A 22 9.27 -18.72 10.58
CA ASP A 22 8.07 -19.48 10.25
C ASP A 22 6.86 -18.54 10.15
N ILE A 23 6.64 -18.00 8.94
CA ILE A 23 5.53 -17.09 8.65
C ILE A 23 4.23 -17.88 8.45
N THR A 24 3.42 -17.91 9.50
CA THR A 24 2.13 -18.62 9.52
C THR A 24 1.04 -17.88 8.72
N PRO A 25 0.03 -18.59 8.18
CA PRO A 25 -1.11 -17.95 7.52
C PRO A 25 -1.84 -16.92 8.38
N GLU A 26 -1.89 -17.11 9.71
CA GLU A 26 -2.52 -16.15 10.62
C GLU A 26 -1.69 -14.87 10.74
N GLN A 27 -0.36 -14.94 10.76
CA GLN A 27 0.48 -13.74 10.71
C GLN A 27 0.26 -12.96 9.41
N ILE A 28 0.14 -13.65 8.26
CA ILE A 28 -0.20 -13.01 6.97
C ILE A 28 -1.54 -12.28 7.08
N ARG A 29 -2.57 -12.94 7.63
CA ARG A 29 -3.91 -12.33 7.82
C ARG A 29 -3.85 -11.12 8.75
N ARG A 30 -3.12 -11.20 9.87
CA ARG A 30 -2.96 -10.10 10.82
C ARG A 30 -2.22 -8.91 10.21
N SER A 31 -1.15 -9.15 9.45
CA SER A 31 -0.42 -8.10 8.75
C SER A 31 -1.32 -7.38 7.74
N ARG A 32 -2.10 -8.12 6.93
CA ARG A 32 -3.08 -7.53 6.00
C ARG A 32 -4.19 -6.79 6.72
N ARG A 33 -4.67 -7.30 7.84
CA ARG A 33 -5.66 -6.61 8.69
C ARG A 33 -5.11 -5.28 9.20
N GLY A 34 -3.86 -5.25 9.68
CA GLY A 34 -3.19 -4.02 10.11
C GLY A 34 -3.02 -3.03 8.97
N TYR A 35 -2.60 -3.51 7.79
CA TYR A 35 -2.47 -2.68 6.60
C TYR A 35 -3.81 -2.02 6.21
N PHE A 36 -4.90 -2.79 6.14
CA PHE A 36 -6.21 -2.25 5.82
C PHE A 36 -6.79 -1.36 6.92
N ALA A 37 -6.49 -1.63 8.19
CA ALA A 37 -6.85 -0.73 9.29
C ALA A 37 -6.15 0.63 9.15
N ASN A 38 -4.89 0.66 8.72
CA ASN A 38 -4.18 1.90 8.45
C ASN A 38 -4.72 2.65 7.23
N ILE A 39 -5.27 1.95 6.22
CA ILE A 39 -6.00 2.61 5.14
C ILE A 39 -7.23 3.33 5.68
N SER A 40 -8.06 2.67 6.50
CA SER A 40 -9.21 3.31 7.14
C SER A 40 -8.80 4.50 8.02
N TYR A 41 -7.69 4.38 8.76
CA TYR A 41 -7.15 5.50 9.52
C TYR A 41 -6.76 6.70 8.63
N LEU A 42 -6.12 6.45 7.48
CA LEU A 42 -5.78 7.50 6.52
C LEU A 42 -7.01 8.12 5.86
N ASP A 43 -8.06 7.34 5.63
CA ASP A 43 -9.36 7.82 5.15
C ASP A 43 -9.98 8.82 6.13
N ASP A 44 -9.98 8.51 7.44
CA ASP A 44 -10.42 9.46 8.48
C ASP A 44 -9.61 10.77 8.43
N LYS A 45 -8.29 10.67 8.24
CA LYS A 45 -7.40 11.84 8.14
C LYS A 45 -7.64 12.65 6.87
N LEU A 46 -7.97 12.00 5.76
CA LEU A 46 -8.39 12.68 4.53
C LEU A 46 -9.70 13.45 4.76
N GLY A 47 -10.66 12.83 5.46
CA GLY A 47 -11.90 13.48 5.89
C GLY A 47 -11.64 14.75 6.73
N ASP A 48 -10.69 14.70 7.68
CA ASP A 48 -10.28 15.86 8.48
C ASP A 48 -9.76 17.01 7.58
N LEU A 49 -8.91 16.69 6.60
CA LEU A 49 -8.35 17.69 5.68
C LEU A 49 -9.42 18.32 4.78
N LEU A 50 -10.30 17.51 4.20
CA LEU A 50 -11.40 17.99 3.36
C LEU A 50 -12.37 18.86 4.18
N SER A 51 -12.67 18.46 5.41
CA SER A 51 -13.51 19.24 6.33
C SER A 51 -12.93 20.62 6.64
N VAL A 52 -11.59 20.74 6.72
CA VAL A 52 -10.93 22.04 6.88
C VAL A 52 -11.15 22.89 5.63
N LEU A 53 -10.93 22.36 4.43
CA LEU A 53 -11.13 23.08 3.17
C LEU A 53 -12.57 23.54 2.99
N GLU A 54 -13.56 22.74 3.39
CA GLU A 54 -14.97 23.13 3.39
C GLU A 54 -15.25 24.28 4.35
N ARG A 55 -14.82 24.15 5.61
CA ARG A 55 -15.06 25.17 6.65
C ARG A 55 -14.39 26.50 6.35
N THR A 56 -13.26 26.49 5.65
CA THR A 56 -12.57 27.70 5.19
C THR A 56 -13.08 28.22 3.85
N ARG A 57 -14.07 27.55 3.22
CA ARG A 57 -14.63 27.88 1.90
C ARG A 57 -13.60 27.83 0.77
N MET A 58 -12.55 27.03 0.95
CA MET A 58 -11.45 26.87 -0.01
C MET A 58 -11.64 25.65 -0.92
N LEU A 59 -12.50 24.70 -0.55
CA LEU A 59 -12.65 23.43 -1.29
C LEU A 59 -12.94 23.65 -2.78
N ASP A 60 -13.86 24.57 -3.11
CA ASP A 60 -14.25 24.88 -4.49
C ASP A 60 -13.13 25.45 -5.37
N ASN A 61 -12.08 26.00 -4.75
CA ASN A 61 -10.92 26.57 -5.44
C ASN A 61 -9.64 25.77 -5.14
N THR A 62 -9.78 24.50 -4.79
CA THR A 62 -8.65 23.60 -4.48
C THR A 62 -8.72 22.35 -5.34
N ILE A 63 -7.62 22.03 -6.01
CA ILE A 63 -7.42 20.74 -6.65
C ILE A 63 -6.87 19.76 -5.61
N VAL A 64 -7.51 18.61 -5.48
CA VAL A 64 -7.08 17.50 -4.62
C VAL A 64 -6.52 16.39 -5.49
N LEU A 65 -5.25 16.04 -5.26
CA LEU A 65 -4.59 14.89 -5.88
C LEU A 65 -4.32 13.83 -4.81
N PHE A 66 -4.84 12.62 -5.01
CA PHE A 66 -4.55 11.46 -4.17
C PHE A 66 -3.69 10.47 -4.96
N CYS A 67 -2.52 10.16 -4.43
CA CYS A 67 -1.57 9.24 -5.06
C CYS A 67 -0.73 8.48 -4.02
N SER A 68 0.02 7.48 -4.49
CA SER A 68 1.02 6.73 -3.70
C SER A 68 2.34 6.66 -4.48
N ASP A 69 3.46 6.49 -3.78
CA ASP A 69 4.80 6.36 -4.36
C ASP A 69 5.06 4.94 -4.91
N HIS A 70 4.55 3.92 -4.23
CA HIS A 70 4.55 2.53 -4.67
C HIS A 70 3.39 1.73 -4.04
N GLY A 71 3.23 0.48 -4.47
CA GLY A 71 2.31 -0.49 -3.87
C GLY A 71 3.01 -1.42 -2.86
N ASP A 72 2.31 -2.47 -2.42
CA ASP A 72 2.84 -3.53 -1.55
C ASP A 72 2.33 -4.90 -2.00
N MET A 73 3.21 -5.90 -2.00
CA MET A 73 2.89 -7.29 -2.35
C MET A 73 1.97 -7.99 -1.35
N LEU A 74 1.90 -7.55 -0.09
CA LEU A 74 0.98 -8.06 0.95
C LEU A 74 0.90 -9.60 1.06
N GLY A 75 2.04 -10.27 0.89
CA GLY A 75 2.19 -11.72 0.97
C GLY A 75 1.84 -12.47 -0.31
N GLU A 76 1.44 -11.78 -1.39
CA GLU A 76 1.20 -12.41 -2.69
C GLU A 76 2.50 -13.01 -3.22
N ARG A 77 2.44 -14.25 -3.74
CA ARG A 77 3.63 -15.04 -4.12
C ARG A 77 4.60 -15.30 -2.94
N GLY A 78 4.16 -15.02 -1.71
CA GLY A 78 4.99 -14.96 -0.50
C GLY A 78 6.03 -13.82 -0.52
N LEU A 79 5.86 -12.83 -1.40
CA LEU A 79 6.63 -11.60 -1.41
C LEU A 79 5.92 -10.54 -0.53
N TRP A 80 6.71 -9.67 0.08
CA TRP A 80 6.23 -8.57 0.92
C TRP A 80 6.92 -7.28 0.52
N PHE A 81 6.30 -6.15 0.89
CA PHE A 81 6.80 -4.82 0.56
C PHE A 81 6.79 -4.59 -0.96
N LYS A 82 7.83 -3.94 -1.47
CA LYS A 82 7.95 -3.46 -2.85
C LYS A 82 9.21 -4.05 -3.52
N MET A 83 9.86 -3.27 -4.40
CA MET A 83 11.11 -3.63 -5.09
C MET A 83 10.98 -4.70 -6.20
N CYS A 84 9.77 -4.99 -6.68
CA CYS A 84 9.52 -5.79 -7.88
C CYS A 84 8.48 -5.12 -8.78
N PHE A 85 8.39 -5.56 -10.04
CA PHE A 85 7.47 -5.03 -11.03
C PHE A 85 6.14 -5.81 -11.14
N TYR A 86 5.83 -6.65 -10.16
CA TYR A 86 4.50 -7.24 -10.08
C TYR A 86 3.47 -6.20 -9.68
N GLU A 87 2.23 -6.41 -10.11
CA GLU A 87 1.09 -5.49 -9.92
C GLU A 87 0.98 -4.97 -8.49
N GLY A 88 1.07 -5.84 -7.49
CA GLY A 88 0.95 -5.45 -6.08
C GLY A 88 1.97 -4.39 -5.66
N ALA A 89 3.21 -4.48 -6.12
CA ALA A 89 4.28 -3.55 -5.78
C ALA A 89 4.33 -2.30 -6.70
N ALA A 90 3.96 -2.44 -7.97
CA ALA A 90 4.12 -1.40 -8.97
C ALA A 90 2.87 -0.52 -9.16
N ARG A 91 1.67 -1.09 -8.99
CA ARG A 91 0.41 -0.37 -9.22
C ARG A 91 0.07 0.53 -8.03
N VAL A 92 -0.24 1.79 -8.33
CA VAL A 92 -0.60 2.82 -7.33
C VAL A 92 -1.91 3.50 -7.68
N PRO A 93 -2.66 4.03 -6.69
CA PRO A 93 -3.79 4.89 -6.97
C PRO A 93 -3.33 6.24 -7.54
N LEU A 94 -4.15 6.83 -8.40
CA LEU A 94 -4.03 8.20 -8.85
C LEU A 94 -5.44 8.74 -9.11
N MET A 95 -5.87 9.70 -8.30
CA MET A 95 -7.17 10.37 -8.43
C MET A 95 -6.99 11.87 -8.36
N MET A 96 -7.74 12.60 -9.18
CA MET A 96 -7.77 14.06 -9.19
C MET A 96 -9.22 14.52 -9.07
N ALA A 97 -9.48 15.49 -8.21
CA ALA A 97 -10.78 16.12 -8.03
C ALA A 97 -10.62 17.64 -7.84
N GLY A 98 -11.59 18.41 -8.32
CA GLY A 98 -11.59 19.87 -8.29
C GLY A 98 -12.59 20.41 -9.31
N LYS A 99 -12.98 21.68 -9.21
CA LYS A 99 -13.74 22.35 -10.27
C LYS A 99 -12.80 22.72 -11.42
N ASP A 100 -13.33 22.68 -12.64
CA ASP A 100 -12.64 23.15 -13.86
C ASP A 100 -12.35 24.66 -13.80
#